data_AF-A0A7C3IBQ2-F1
#
_entry.id   AF-A0A7C3IBQ2-F1
#
_cell.length_a   1.000
_cell.length_b   1.000
_cell.length_c   1.000
_cell.angle_alpha   90.00
_cell.angle_beta   90.00
_cell.angle_gamma   90.00
#
_symmetry.space_group_name_H-M   'P 1'
#
loop_
_entity.id
_entity.type
_entity.pdbx_description
1 polymer ?
#
loop_
_entity_poly.entity_id
_entity_poly.type
_entity_poly.pdbx_seq_one_letter_code
_entity_poly.pdbx_strand_id
1 'polypeptide(L)'
;MSRLVVILILIYSFSGFSQSGFQVYFGNLHSHTSFSDGMGTPYDAYTFARDSAHIDFLAVTDHVEWLSAVNFNTGLQTADAFTVNGTFVALYGYEWTSNYYGHCSILYVDEMISASSSSVYPGGWDLVTDFVCSHPPAIGQFNHPGRYSWFNNWDDFAYVNGATDTCFPMIEFQDIQQATDYYEKALSKGWHLTPVWNQDNHQADWGLKNNGRAGIWATELSKNGIYNAIMNRRTFATMDKNASVWMECGTHPMGSVLPVILPVQIRAVINDADSELWSKAELVTSRGIYDSIFLPGLNPDTIFVLNDTVEWAFIWAIQPDGDMIWSAPLFFDVPVSGSVNPPDGNNSITIVHAGKEIIINTGRDVGFPLSMEFRDITGRVLMKKEISDSAGSDKIVVKPPDGNPIIITVKSSNGITHSKLFTDNGN
;
A
#
# COMPACT_ATOMS: atom_id res chain seq x y z
N MET A 1 -13.75 -33.40 -45.91
CA MET A 1 -12.66 -32.45 -45.57
C MET A 1 -12.72 -32.19 -44.07
N SER A 2 -12.01 -32.97 -43.28
CA SER A 2 -11.87 -32.78 -41.83
C SER A 2 -10.84 -31.67 -41.58
N ARG A 3 -11.28 -30.56 -40.98
CA ARG A 3 -10.39 -29.46 -40.59
C ARG A 3 -9.53 -29.90 -39.42
N LEU A 4 -8.23 -30.02 -39.67
CA LEU A 4 -7.20 -30.22 -38.66
C LEU A 4 -7.08 -28.90 -37.87
N VAL A 5 -7.50 -28.90 -36.61
CA VAL A 5 -7.19 -27.79 -35.68
C VAL A 5 -5.78 -28.03 -35.18
N VAL A 6 -4.83 -27.22 -35.64
CA VAL A 6 -3.46 -27.21 -35.12
C VAL A 6 -3.47 -26.35 -33.87
N ILE A 7 -3.41 -26.98 -32.70
CA ILE A 7 -3.14 -26.29 -31.44
C ILE A 7 -1.64 -25.99 -31.42
N LEU A 8 -1.27 -24.72 -31.65
CA LEU A 8 0.09 -24.26 -31.43
C LEU A 8 0.30 -24.14 -29.91
N ILE A 9 1.00 -25.12 -29.34
CA ILE A 9 1.55 -25.00 -27.98
C ILE A 9 2.87 -24.23 -28.14
N LEU A 10 2.85 -22.92 -27.90
CA LEU A 10 4.08 -22.16 -27.69
C LEU A 10 4.63 -22.55 -26.32
N ILE A 11 5.65 -23.42 -26.31
CA ILE A 11 6.45 -23.69 -25.11
C ILE A 11 7.45 -22.53 -24.99
N TYR A 12 7.08 -21.49 -24.24
CA TYR A 12 8.08 -20.56 -23.72
C TYR A 12 8.87 -21.30 -22.63
N SER A 13 10.18 -21.32 -22.79
CA SER A 13 11.11 -21.82 -21.78
C SER A 13 11.04 -20.85 -20.60
N PHE A 14 10.32 -21.21 -19.53
CA PHE A 14 10.36 -20.44 -18.29
C PHE A 14 11.75 -20.61 -17.66
N SER A 15 12.56 -19.56 -17.74
CA SER A 15 13.60 -19.30 -16.74
C SER A 15 12.95 -19.21 -15.36
N GLY A 16 13.61 -19.79 -14.34
CA GLY A 16 13.02 -20.22 -13.06
C GLY A 16 12.03 -19.28 -12.36
N PHE A 17 11.06 -19.89 -11.67
CA PHE A 17 10.08 -19.21 -10.82
C PHE A 17 10.77 -18.48 -9.66
N SER A 18 10.39 -17.22 -9.43
CA SER A 18 10.99 -16.37 -8.39
C SER A 18 10.70 -16.87 -6.97
N GLN A 19 9.57 -17.57 -6.79
CA GLN A 19 9.19 -18.17 -5.51
C GLN A 19 10.27 -19.10 -4.92
N SER A 20 11.04 -19.79 -5.76
CA SER A 20 11.97 -20.86 -5.36
C SER A 20 13.10 -20.43 -4.39
N GLY A 21 13.27 -19.13 -4.16
CA GLY A 21 14.20 -18.57 -3.17
C GLY A 21 13.56 -18.06 -1.87
N PHE A 22 12.24 -18.18 -1.71
CA PHE A 22 11.50 -17.63 -0.57
C PHE A 22 10.75 -18.72 0.19
N GLN A 23 10.68 -18.54 1.50
CA GLN A 23 9.85 -19.30 2.42
C GLN A 23 8.81 -18.36 3.02
N VAL A 24 7.61 -18.89 3.27
CA VAL A 24 6.55 -18.15 3.94
C VAL A 24 6.71 -18.27 5.45
N TYR A 25 6.49 -17.17 6.15
CA TYR A 25 6.42 -17.10 7.60
C TYR A 25 5.15 -16.36 8.01
N PHE A 26 4.54 -16.78 9.10
CA PHE A 26 3.27 -16.28 9.61
C PHE A 26 3.43 -15.66 10.99
N GLY A 27 2.80 -14.50 11.19
CA GLY A 27 2.87 -13.81 12.47
C GLY A 27 1.90 -12.64 12.57
N ASN A 28 2.12 -11.80 13.58
CA ASN A 28 1.43 -10.52 13.72
C ASN A 28 2.44 -9.40 13.96
N LEU A 29 2.22 -8.25 13.34
CA LEU A 29 3.07 -7.07 13.41
C LEU A 29 2.49 -5.95 14.30
N HIS A 30 1.41 -6.23 15.02
CA HIS A 30 0.75 -5.26 15.89
C HIS A 30 0.10 -5.97 17.09
N SER A 31 0.68 -5.74 18.26
CA SER A 31 0.18 -6.23 19.54
C SER A 31 0.68 -5.40 20.71
N HIS A 32 -0.01 -5.46 21.84
CA HIS A 32 0.22 -4.64 23.02
C HIS A 32 0.46 -5.52 24.25
N THR A 33 1.12 -4.93 25.23
CA THR A 33 1.46 -5.52 26.52
C THR A 33 1.18 -4.53 27.65
N SER A 34 1.48 -4.90 28.89
CA SER A 34 1.35 -4.04 30.06
C SER A 34 2.34 -2.86 30.07
N PHE A 35 3.14 -2.69 29.02
CA PHE A 35 3.94 -1.48 28.81
C PHE A 35 3.08 -0.33 28.26
N SER A 36 1.93 -0.62 27.65
CA SER A 36 0.79 0.31 27.46
C SER A 36 -0.48 -0.21 28.18
N ASP A 37 -1.48 -0.66 27.44
CA ASP A 37 -2.82 -1.10 27.83
C ASP A 37 -3.11 -2.59 27.59
N GLY A 38 -2.11 -3.35 27.14
CA GLY A 38 -2.22 -4.80 27.01
C GLY A 38 -2.04 -5.54 28.35
N MET A 39 -2.27 -6.84 28.31
CA MET A 39 -1.95 -7.76 29.41
C MET A 39 -0.50 -8.27 29.32
N GLY A 40 0.05 -8.74 30.44
CA GLY A 40 1.37 -9.40 30.48
C GLY A 40 2.53 -8.52 30.00
N THR A 41 3.75 -9.04 30.06
CA THR A 41 4.95 -8.32 29.62
C THR A 41 5.33 -8.72 28.19
N PRO A 42 6.26 -8.00 27.52
CA PRO A 42 6.84 -8.47 26.26
C PRO A 42 7.44 -9.89 26.36
N TYR A 43 8.00 -10.27 27.52
CA TYR A 43 8.47 -11.64 27.77
C TYR A 43 7.32 -12.65 27.66
N ASP A 44 6.18 -12.35 28.29
CA ASP A 44 5.00 -13.22 28.25
C ASP A 44 4.43 -13.32 26.83
N ALA A 45 4.37 -12.20 26.12
CA ALA A 45 3.90 -12.13 24.74
C ALA A 45 4.73 -13.01 23.80
N TYR A 46 6.07 -12.87 23.82
CA TYR A 46 6.94 -13.68 22.98
C TYR A 46 6.96 -15.15 23.39
N THR A 47 6.91 -15.44 24.70
CA THR A 47 6.80 -16.83 25.18
C THR A 47 5.52 -17.47 24.66
N PHE A 48 4.38 -16.79 24.80
CA PHE A 48 3.10 -17.31 24.36
C PHE A 48 3.05 -17.49 22.82
N ALA A 49 3.49 -16.48 22.07
CA ALA A 49 3.50 -16.53 20.61
C ALA A 49 4.34 -17.71 20.07
N ARG A 50 5.54 -17.91 20.62
CA ARG A 50 6.44 -18.99 20.21
C ARG A 50 5.96 -20.37 20.67
N ASP A 51 5.65 -20.49 21.97
CA ASP A 51 5.48 -21.79 22.61
C ASP A 51 4.04 -22.30 22.61
N SER A 52 3.05 -21.40 22.48
CA SER A 52 1.62 -21.75 22.50
C SER A 52 0.93 -21.49 21.16
N ALA A 53 1.17 -20.33 20.53
CA ALA A 53 0.54 -19.98 19.26
C ALA A 53 1.28 -20.53 18.04
N HIS A 54 2.56 -20.86 18.21
CA HIS A 54 3.44 -21.39 17.17
C HIS A 54 3.50 -20.52 15.90
N ILE A 55 3.50 -19.20 16.08
CA ILE A 55 3.74 -18.25 14.99
C ILE A 55 5.24 -18.00 14.83
N ASP A 56 5.68 -17.69 13.62
CA ASP A 56 7.10 -17.52 13.27
C ASP A 56 7.67 -16.19 13.77
N PHE A 57 6.83 -15.15 13.87
CA PHE A 57 7.22 -13.85 14.37
C PHE A 57 6.09 -13.13 15.10
N LEU A 58 6.47 -12.26 16.04
CA LEU A 58 5.55 -11.34 16.71
C LEU A 58 6.22 -9.98 16.83
N ALA A 59 5.52 -8.91 16.45
CA ALA A 59 5.87 -7.57 16.87
C ALA A 59 5.00 -7.11 18.05
N VAL A 60 5.65 -6.65 19.12
CA VAL A 60 5.03 -5.87 20.18
C VAL A 60 5.25 -4.40 19.89
N THR A 61 4.16 -3.64 19.90
CA THR A 61 4.07 -2.24 19.49
C THR A 61 3.16 -1.48 20.46
N ASP A 62 3.55 -1.44 21.74
CA ASP A 62 2.82 -0.68 22.77
C ASP A 62 2.66 0.80 22.36
N HIS A 63 1.60 1.47 22.84
CA HIS A 63 1.37 2.89 22.60
C HIS A 63 2.53 3.77 23.09
N VAL A 64 3.17 4.48 22.17
CA VAL A 64 4.37 5.31 22.46
C VAL A 64 4.08 6.43 23.44
N GLU A 65 2.84 6.89 23.51
CA GLU A 65 2.36 7.94 24.41
C GLU A 65 2.46 7.52 25.87
N TRP A 66 2.41 6.21 26.13
CA TRP A 66 2.39 5.62 27.47
C TRP A 66 3.70 4.91 27.80
N LEU A 67 4.57 4.74 26.80
CA LEU A 67 5.88 4.13 26.96
C LEU A 67 6.85 5.07 27.67
N SER A 68 7.54 4.52 28.68
CA SER A 68 8.74 5.15 29.24
C SER A 68 9.98 4.70 28.47
N ALA A 69 11.04 5.53 28.48
CA ALA A 69 12.32 5.15 27.86
C ALA A 69 12.92 3.87 28.48
N VAL A 70 12.62 3.57 29.75
CA VAL A 70 13.05 2.33 30.40
C VAL A 70 12.29 1.13 29.82
N ASN A 71 10.96 1.23 29.69
CA ASN A 71 10.14 0.17 29.12
C ASN A 71 10.48 -0.07 27.64
N PHE A 72 10.66 0.99 26.86
CA PHE A 72 11.06 0.87 25.45
C PHE A 72 12.38 0.12 25.29
N ASN A 73 13.42 0.51 26.04
CA ASN A 73 14.70 -0.21 26.04
C ASN A 73 14.57 -1.66 26.53
N THR A 74 13.72 -1.90 27.53
CA THR A 74 13.45 -3.27 28.02
C THR A 74 12.77 -4.12 26.95
N GLY A 75 11.82 -3.56 26.21
CA GLY A 75 11.14 -4.23 25.10
C GLY A 75 12.09 -4.59 23.97
N LEU A 76 12.97 -3.66 23.55
CA LEU A 76 14.03 -3.91 22.56
C LEU A 76 14.94 -5.07 22.99
N GLN A 77 15.47 -5.01 24.22
CA GLN A 77 16.35 -6.05 24.76
C GLN A 77 15.63 -7.41 24.88
N THR A 78 14.35 -7.40 25.25
CA THR A 78 13.56 -8.63 25.34
C THR A 78 13.34 -9.24 23.96
N ALA A 79 13.04 -8.44 22.94
CA ALA A 79 12.91 -8.93 21.58
C ALA A 79 14.23 -9.51 21.06
N ASP A 80 15.36 -8.82 21.27
CA ASP A 80 16.69 -9.35 20.92
C ASP A 80 16.99 -10.69 21.60
N ALA A 81 16.64 -10.84 22.87
CA ALA A 81 16.87 -12.07 23.62
C ALA A 81 15.96 -13.24 23.18
N PHE A 82 14.75 -12.96 22.68
CA PHE A 82 13.81 -13.98 22.21
C PHE A 82 14.02 -14.39 20.76
N THR A 83 14.65 -13.54 19.93
CA THR A 83 14.94 -13.89 18.55
C THR A 83 15.93 -15.05 18.49
N VAL A 84 15.50 -16.13 17.83
CA VAL A 84 16.35 -17.26 17.44
C VAL A 84 16.15 -17.46 15.95
N ASN A 85 17.16 -17.06 15.16
CA ASN A 85 17.10 -17.18 13.70
C ASN A 85 16.78 -18.62 13.26
N GLY A 86 15.86 -18.76 12.31
CA GLY A 86 15.35 -20.04 11.84
C GLY A 86 14.31 -20.69 12.75
N THR A 87 13.90 -20.04 13.86
CA THR A 87 12.91 -20.60 14.80
C THR A 87 11.84 -19.59 15.20
N PHE A 88 12.22 -18.40 15.64
CA PHE A 88 11.26 -17.37 16.06
C PHE A 88 11.89 -15.98 15.99
N VAL A 89 11.17 -14.99 15.45
CA VAL A 89 11.62 -13.59 15.42
C VAL A 89 10.69 -12.71 16.26
N ALA A 90 11.20 -12.26 17.39
CA ALA A 90 10.59 -11.18 18.16
C ALA A 90 10.99 -9.81 17.58
N LEU A 91 10.02 -8.94 17.36
CA LEU A 91 10.22 -7.55 16.96
C LEU A 91 9.63 -6.64 18.06
N TYR A 92 10.33 -5.56 18.39
CA TYR A 92 9.79 -4.55 19.28
C TYR A 92 9.84 -3.20 18.56
N GLY A 93 8.75 -2.45 18.71
CA GLY A 93 8.55 -1.11 18.20
C GLY A 93 7.49 -0.43 19.05
N TYR A 94 6.72 0.46 18.46
CA TYR A 94 5.60 1.10 19.16
C TYR A 94 4.50 1.51 18.20
N GLU A 95 3.28 1.62 18.71
CA GLU A 95 2.17 2.25 17.99
C GLU A 95 2.18 3.76 18.32
N TRP A 96 2.27 4.58 17.29
CA TRP A 96 1.96 6.00 17.36
C TRP A 96 0.46 6.21 17.19
N THR A 97 -0.15 6.95 18.10
CA THR A 97 -1.58 7.22 18.14
C THR A 97 -1.90 8.66 17.80
N SER A 98 -2.81 8.86 16.85
CA SER A 98 -3.47 10.14 16.61
C SER A 98 -4.98 10.00 16.59
N ASN A 99 -5.64 10.76 17.47
CA ASN A 99 -7.10 10.91 17.46
C ASN A 99 -7.66 11.59 16.22
N TYR A 100 -6.81 12.12 15.35
CA TYR A 100 -7.21 12.81 14.12
C TYR A 100 -6.83 12.00 12.88
N TYR A 101 -5.58 11.55 12.78
CA TYR A 101 -5.08 10.90 11.58
C TYR A 101 -5.35 9.40 11.52
N GLY A 102 -5.34 8.70 12.66
CA GLY A 102 -5.24 7.24 12.73
C GLY A 102 -4.01 6.80 13.51
N HIS A 103 -3.71 5.51 13.51
CA HIS A 103 -2.56 4.96 14.25
C HIS A 103 -1.54 4.31 13.33
N CYS A 104 -0.26 4.43 13.66
CA CYS A 104 0.80 3.79 12.88
C CYS A 104 1.75 3.01 13.77
N SER A 105 2.04 1.75 13.42
CA SER A 105 3.17 1.05 14.05
C SER A 105 4.47 1.54 13.44
N ILE A 106 5.48 1.77 14.29
CA ILE A 106 6.86 2.05 13.91
C ILE A 106 7.72 0.89 14.39
N LEU A 107 8.34 0.19 13.44
CA LEU A 107 9.19 -0.99 13.65
C LEU A 107 10.63 -0.68 13.23
N TYR A 108 11.57 -1.55 13.60
CA TYR A 108 13.00 -1.42 13.26
C TYR A 108 13.59 -0.06 13.69
N VAL A 109 13.17 0.41 14.86
CA VAL A 109 13.54 1.70 15.43
C VAL A 109 14.20 1.49 16.80
N ASP A 110 15.22 2.29 17.11
CA ASP A 110 15.99 2.22 18.35
C ASP A 110 15.82 3.44 19.27
N GLU A 111 14.99 4.40 18.85
CA GLU A 111 14.58 5.54 19.65
C GLU A 111 13.08 5.83 19.53
N MET A 112 12.51 6.45 20.56
CA MET A 112 11.11 6.86 20.54
C MET A 112 10.97 8.23 19.91
N ILE A 113 9.93 8.42 19.10
CA ILE A 113 9.54 9.75 18.65
C ILE A 113 9.22 10.64 19.86
N SER A 114 10.00 11.69 20.06
CA SER A 114 9.80 12.63 21.16
C SER A 114 8.63 13.57 20.85
N ALA A 115 7.55 13.50 21.61
CA ALA A 115 6.52 14.53 21.61
C ALA A 115 7.12 15.88 22.03
N SER A 116 6.79 16.97 21.33
CA SER A 116 7.10 18.32 21.82
C SER A 116 6.28 18.59 23.09
N SER A 117 6.88 18.29 24.25
CA SER A 117 6.63 18.74 25.63
C SER A 117 5.19 18.93 26.19
N SER A 118 4.08 18.69 25.49
CA SER A 118 2.76 19.02 26.07
C SER A 118 1.51 18.29 25.53
N SER A 119 1.61 17.19 24.79
CA SER A 119 0.41 16.47 24.37
C SER A 119 0.51 14.98 24.66
N VAL A 120 -0.60 14.41 25.12
CA VAL A 120 -0.89 12.98 25.29
C VAL A 120 -0.75 12.20 23.96
N TYR A 121 -0.38 12.87 22.86
CA TYR A 121 -0.17 12.33 21.52
C TYR A 121 1.08 12.96 20.89
N PRO A 122 2.00 12.21 20.25
CA PRO A 122 3.32 12.66 19.83
C PRO A 122 3.26 13.28 18.43
N GLY A 123 2.97 14.57 18.32
CA GLY A 123 3.06 15.28 17.04
C GLY A 123 1.95 14.96 16.03
N GLY A 124 2.08 15.51 14.81
CA GLY A 124 1.16 15.32 13.69
C GLY A 124 1.74 14.41 12.61
N TRP A 125 0.95 14.11 11.58
CA TRP A 125 1.32 13.17 10.51
C TRP A 125 2.67 13.48 9.85
N ASP A 126 2.96 14.76 9.56
CA ASP A 126 4.24 15.18 8.99
C ASP A 126 5.44 14.84 9.90
N LEU A 127 5.29 15.01 11.22
CA LEU A 127 6.36 14.72 12.18
C LEU A 127 6.68 13.21 12.24
N VAL A 128 5.65 12.37 12.16
CA VAL A 128 5.82 10.92 12.19
C VAL A 128 6.45 10.43 10.89
N THR A 129 5.98 10.92 9.74
CA THR A 129 6.53 10.53 8.44
C THR A 129 7.96 10.99 8.28
N ASP A 130 8.28 12.24 8.66
CA ASP A 130 9.65 12.76 8.68
C ASP A 130 10.54 11.95 9.62
N PHE A 131 10.06 11.60 10.82
CA PHE A 131 10.80 10.77 11.76
C PHE A 131 11.12 9.40 11.15
N VAL A 132 10.13 8.62 10.71
CA VAL A 132 10.39 7.29 10.17
C VAL A 132 11.35 7.34 8.98
N CYS A 133 11.15 8.29 8.06
CA CYS A 133 11.98 8.40 6.87
C CYS A 133 13.40 8.93 7.14
N SER A 134 13.64 9.62 8.26
CA SER A 134 14.98 10.10 8.66
C SER A 134 15.74 9.13 9.55
N HIS A 135 15.12 8.03 10.01
CA HIS A 135 15.72 7.04 10.92
C HIS A 135 15.78 5.63 10.30
N PRO A 136 16.39 5.42 9.11
CA PRO A 136 16.57 4.06 8.60
C PRO A 136 17.39 3.23 9.62
N PRO A 137 16.97 1.99 9.93
CA PRO A 137 16.06 1.14 9.15
C PRO A 137 14.57 1.21 9.56
N ALA A 138 14.10 2.25 10.23
CA ALA A 138 12.72 2.34 10.68
C ALA A 138 11.69 2.15 9.54
N ILE A 139 10.59 1.46 9.88
CA ILE A 139 9.47 1.17 8.98
C ILE A 139 8.18 1.61 9.67
N GLY A 140 7.33 2.31 8.92
CA GLY A 140 5.96 2.63 9.31
C GLY A 140 4.94 1.64 8.74
N GLN A 141 3.85 1.44 9.46
CA GLN A 141 2.68 0.68 9.02
C GLN A 141 1.43 1.51 9.29
N PHE A 142 0.50 1.58 8.34
CA PHE A 142 -0.84 2.12 8.59
C PHE A 142 -1.67 1.10 9.36
N ASN A 143 -2.10 1.41 10.58
CA ASN A 143 -2.88 0.48 11.40
C ASN A 143 -4.39 0.72 11.27
N HIS A 144 -5.15 -0.37 11.24
CA HIS A 144 -6.62 -0.43 11.32
C HIS A 144 -7.39 0.80 10.77
N PRO A 145 -7.23 1.14 9.48
CA PRO A 145 -7.91 2.29 8.90
C PRO A 145 -9.43 2.16 9.07
N GLY A 146 -10.11 3.29 9.30
CA GLY A 146 -11.56 3.31 9.46
C GLY A 146 -12.10 2.76 10.78
N ARG A 147 -11.24 2.34 11.72
CA ARG A 147 -11.67 1.85 13.05
C ARG A 147 -12.63 2.81 13.75
N TYR A 148 -12.37 4.11 13.64
CA TYR A 148 -13.24 5.14 14.18
C TYR A 148 -13.66 6.13 13.10
N SER A 149 -14.93 6.51 13.10
CA SER A 149 -15.53 7.40 12.09
C SER A 149 -14.98 8.82 12.09
N TRP A 150 -14.27 9.22 13.15
CA TRP A 150 -13.62 10.52 13.26
C TRP A 150 -12.15 10.52 12.82
N PHE A 151 -11.56 9.35 12.52
CA PHE A 151 -10.25 9.32 11.86
C PHE A 151 -10.40 9.83 10.44
N ASN A 152 -9.55 10.79 10.06
CA ASN A 152 -9.47 11.23 8.68
C ASN A 152 -8.65 10.25 7.81
N ASN A 153 -8.03 9.22 8.41
CA ASN A 153 -7.21 8.20 7.77
C ASN A 153 -6.06 8.83 6.97
N TRP A 154 -5.21 9.60 7.66
CA TRP A 154 -4.06 10.33 7.08
C TRP A 154 -4.46 11.18 5.88
N ASP A 155 -5.47 12.04 6.10
CA ASP A 155 -6.08 12.88 5.08
C ASP A 155 -6.56 12.07 3.86
N ASP A 156 -7.32 11.01 4.12
CA ASP A 156 -7.86 10.12 3.09
C ASP A 156 -6.77 9.39 2.28
N PHE A 157 -5.72 8.95 2.98
CA PHE A 157 -4.47 8.43 2.40
C PHE A 157 -3.83 9.40 1.40
N ALA A 158 -3.85 10.70 1.69
CA ALA A 158 -3.19 11.69 0.85
C ALA A 158 -1.72 11.28 0.61
N TYR A 159 -1.36 11.11 -0.66
CA TYR A 159 -0.01 10.71 -1.02
C TYR A 159 0.97 11.82 -0.67
N VAL A 160 2.02 11.47 0.07
CA VAL A 160 3.01 12.43 0.55
C VAL A 160 4.14 12.57 -0.47
N ASN A 161 4.99 11.55 -0.60
CA ASN A 161 6.07 11.46 -1.59
C ASN A 161 6.67 10.05 -1.62
N GLY A 162 7.58 9.79 -2.57
CA GLY A 162 8.24 8.49 -2.72
C GLY A 162 9.13 8.05 -1.56
N ALA A 163 9.63 8.97 -0.73
CA ALA A 163 10.39 8.61 0.47
C ALA A 163 9.45 8.03 1.54
N THR A 164 8.32 8.71 1.80
CA THR A 164 7.28 8.19 2.71
C THR A 164 6.69 6.88 2.23
N ASP A 165 6.44 6.76 0.93
CA ASP A 165 5.97 5.53 0.29
C ASP A 165 6.96 4.36 0.44
N THR A 166 8.26 4.66 0.47
CA THR A 166 9.29 3.65 0.75
C THR A 166 9.34 3.28 2.23
N CYS A 167 9.21 4.25 3.13
CA CYS A 167 9.34 4.04 4.58
C CYS A 167 8.03 3.57 5.25
N PHE A 168 6.87 3.66 4.58
CA PHE A 168 5.57 3.10 4.99
C PHE A 168 5.03 2.04 4.00
N PRO A 169 5.58 0.82 3.98
CA PRO A 169 5.23 -0.19 2.96
C PRO A 169 3.97 -1.02 3.26
N MET A 170 3.35 -0.87 4.45
CA MET A 170 2.33 -1.81 4.93
C MET A 170 1.02 -1.12 5.35
N ILE A 171 -0.09 -1.81 5.12
CA ILE A 171 -1.43 -1.47 5.61
C ILE A 171 -2.05 -2.66 6.31
N GLU A 172 -2.60 -2.42 7.50
CA GLU A 172 -3.18 -3.44 8.35
C GLU A 172 -4.66 -3.68 8.08
N PHE A 173 -5.04 -4.95 8.14
CA PHE A 173 -6.43 -5.40 8.28
C PHE A 173 -6.63 -6.07 9.65
N GLN A 174 -7.79 -5.80 10.24
CA GLN A 174 -8.35 -6.52 11.38
C GLN A 174 -9.74 -7.07 11.08
N ASP A 175 -10.36 -6.59 9.99
CA ASP A 175 -11.63 -7.05 9.47
C ASP A 175 -11.69 -6.90 7.93
N ILE A 176 -12.72 -7.48 7.33
CA ILE A 176 -12.92 -7.49 5.88
C ILE A 176 -13.19 -6.09 5.33
N GLN A 177 -13.86 -5.22 6.10
CA GLN A 177 -14.18 -3.87 5.64
C GLN A 177 -12.89 -3.06 5.43
N GLN A 178 -11.90 -3.22 6.31
CA GLN A 178 -10.59 -2.59 6.14
C GLN A 178 -9.90 -3.03 4.86
N ALA A 179 -9.99 -4.33 4.55
CA ALA A 179 -9.44 -4.90 3.33
C ALA A 179 -10.16 -4.39 2.06
N THR A 180 -11.48 -4.22 2.09
CA THR A 180 -12.26 -3.82 0.90
C THR A 180 -12.36 -2.31 0.69
N ASP A 181 -12.47 -1.53 1.77
CA ASP A 181 -12.81 -0.10 1.68
C ASP A 181 -11.57 0.80 1.66
N TYR A 182 -10.47 0.35 2.27
CA TYR A 182 -9.29 1.18 2.49
C TYR A 182 -8.06 0.70 1.73
N TYR A 183 -7.92 -0.59 1.44
CA TYR A 183 -6.74 -1.08 0.73
C TYR A 183 -6.68 -0.54 -0.70
N GLU A 184 -7.69 -0.83 -1.52
CA GLU A 184 -7.78 -0.33 -2.90
C GLU A 184 -7.79 1.19 -2.95
N LYS A 185 -8.39 1.83 -1.95
CA LYS A 185 -8.38 3.29 -1.79
C LYS A 185 -6.97 3.84 -1.61
N ALA A 186 -6.18 3.28 -0.70
CA ALA A 186 -4.80 3.72 -0.51
C ALA A 186 -3.94 3.50 -1.78
N LEU A 187 -4.12 2.35 -2.44
CA LEU A 187 -3.48 2.08 -3.73
C LEU A 187 -3.90 3.09 -4.82
N SER A 188 -5.19 3.46 -4.87
CA SER A 188 -5.70 4.47 -5.82
C SER A 188 -5.15 5.87 -5.60
N LYS A 189 -4.64 6.17 -4.40
CA LYS A 189 -3.98 7.44 -4.07
C LYS A 189 -2.51 7.47 -4.51
N GLY A 190 -1.97 6.34 -4.97
CA GLY A 190 -0.60 6.21 -5.48
C GLY A 190 0.38 5.57 -4.51
N TRP A 191 -0.08 5.07 -3.36
CA TRP A 191 0.78 4.34 -2.43
C TRP A 191 1.11 2.93 -2.92
N HIS A 192 2.32 2.49 -2.66
CA HIS A 192 2.80 1.12 -2.90
C HIS A 192 2.66 0.26 -1.64
N LEU A 193 1.44 0.10 -1.14
CA LEU A 193 1.17 -0.63 0.10
C LEU A 193 0.96 -2.12 -0.11
N THR A 194 1.34 -2.88 0.93
CA THR A 194 1.16 -4.33 1.00
C THR A 194 0.36 -4.71 2.24
N PRO A 195 -0.55 -5.70 2.12
CA PRO A 195 -1.52 -5.96 3.17
C PRO A 195 -0.90 -6.87 4.24
N VAL A 196 -1.28 -6.65 5.48
CA VAL A 196 -0.96 -7.54 6.62
C VAL A 196 -2.18 -7.69 7.51
N TRP A 197 -2.50 -8.91 7.94
CA TRP A 197 -3.57 -9.11 8.92
C TRP A 197 -2.98 -9.15 10.32
N ASN A 198 -3.36 -8.20 11.17
CA ASN A 198 -2.89 -8.17 12.55
C ASN A 198 -4.07 -8.21 13.52
N GLN A 199 -3.73 -8.41 14.79
CA GLN A 199 -4.73 -8.65 15.82
C GLN A 199 -5.00 -7.43 16.68
N ASP A 200 -4.09 -6.46 16.74
CA ASP A 200 -4.12 -5.39 17.76
C ASP A 200 -4.43 -5.99 19.13
N ASN A 201 -3.62 -6.99 19.48
CA ASN A 201 -3.93 -7.87 20.58
C ASN A 201 -3.55 -7.21 21.90
N HIS A 202 -4.51 -7.08 22.81
CA HIS A 202 -4.35 -6.54 24.15
C HIS A 202 -4.54 -7.61 25.25
N GLN A 203 -4.85 -8.84 24.87
CA GLN A 203 -5.13 -9.95 25.78
C GLN A 203 -3.95 -10.92 25.79
N ALA A 204 -3.88 -11.75 26.84
CA ALA A 204 -2.80 -12.72 27.03
C ALA A 204 -2.96 -13.99 26.14
N ASP A 205 -3.25 -13.79 24.86
CA ASP A 205 -3.49 -14.82 23.85
C ASP A 205 -2.85 -14.46 22.48
N TRP A 206 -1.68 -13.81 22.48
CA TRP A 206 -0.96 -13.36 21.27
C TRP A 206 -0.83 -14.45 20.20
N GLY A 207 -1.29 -14.15 18.98
CA GLY A 207 -1.36 -15.11 17.88
C GLY A 207 -2.59 -16.02 17.91
N LEU A 208 -3.39 -16.04 18.97
CA LEU A 208 -4.60 -16.88 19.08
C LEU A 208 -5.92 -16.11 19.25
N LYS A 209 -5.90 -14.77 19.35
CA LYS A 209 -7.12 -13.93 19.38
C LYS A 209 -8.07 -14.24 18.21
N ASN A 210 -7.51 -14.49 17.03
CA ASN A 210 -8.21 -15.01 15.85
C ASN A 210 -7.21 -15.77 14.93
N ASN A 211 -7.72 -16.30 13.82
CA ASN A 211 -6.92 -17.05 12.85
C ASN A 211 -6.07 -16.15 11.93
N GLY A 212 -6.37 -14.85 11.81
CA GLY A 212 -5.73 -13.99 10.84
C GLY A 212 -4.22 -13.76 11.09
N ARG A 213 -3.45 -13.68 9.99
CA ARG A 213 -1.99 -13.53 9.99
C ARG A 213 -1.48 -12.52 8.97
N ALA A 214 -0.40 -11.85 9.34
CA ALA A 214 0.55 -11.29 8.40
C ALA A 214 1.40 -12.43 7.88
N GLY A 215 1.37 -12.63 6.57
CA GLY A 215 2.25 -13.55 5.87
C GLY A 215 3.43 -12.80 5.24
N ILE A 216 4.63 -13.34 5.37
CA ILE A 216 5.86 -12.71 4.86
C ILE A 216 6.68 -13.74 4.08
N TRP A 217 6.98 -13.43 2.81
CA TRP A 217 7.86 -14.24 1.99
C TRP A 217 9.32 -13.74 2.09
N ALA A 218 10.12 -14.46 2.88
CA ALA A 218 11.51 -14.11 3.16
C ALA A 218 12.46 -15.27 2.79
N THR A 219 13.73 -14.94 2.52
CA THR A 219 14.76 -15.94 2.23
C THR A 219 15.14 -16.77 3.47
N GLU A 220 14.96 -16.20 4.66
CA GLU A 220 15.26 -16.79 5.95
C GLU A 220 14.41 -16.16 7.07
N LEU A 221 14.18 -16.91 8.16
CA LEU A 221 13.53 -16.40 9.36
C LEU A 221 14.56 -15.69 10.26
N SER A 222 14.82 -14.42 10.00
CA SER A 222 15.66 -13.55 10.82
C SER A 222 15.09 -12.14 10.82
N LYS A 223 15.51 -11.26 11.75
CA LYS A 223 15.12 -9.84 11.71
C LYS A 223 15.46 -9.20 10.36
N ASN A 224 16.64 -9.49 9.82
CA ASN A 224 17.05 -8.98 8.52
C ASN A 224 16.25 -9.60 7.36
N GLY A 225 15.93 -10.89 7.43
CA GLY A 225 15.09 -11.58 6.45
C GLY A 225 13.69 -10.97 6.36
N ILE A 226 13.05 -10.76 7.52
CA ILE A 226 11.74 -10.11 7.63
C ILE A 226 11.81 -8.66 7.14
N TYR A 227 12.80 -7.88 7.60
CA TYR A 227 13.03 -6.51 7.13
C TYR A 227 13.12 -6.44 5.60
N ASN A 228 13.99 -7.27 5.00
CA ASN A 228 14.19 -7.29 3.55
C ASN A 228 12.92 -7.72 2.81
N ALA A 229 12.11 -8.63 3.36
CA ALA A 229 10.83 -9.01 2.77
C ALA A 229 9.82 -7.85 2.80
N ILE A 230 9.68 -7.18 3.93
CA ILE A 230 8.77 -6.02 4.08
C ILE A 230 9.20 -4.88 3.15
N MET A 231 10.48 -4.50 3.14
CA MET A 231 10.99 -3.42 2.29
C MET A 231 10.93 -3.72 0.80
N ASN A 232 10.85 -4.99 0.43
CA ASN A 232 10.57 -5.42 -0.95
C ASN A 232 9.10 -5.79 -1.17
N ARG A 233 8.20 -5.41 -0.25
CA ARG A 233 6.75 -5.55 -0.42
C ARG A 233 6.29 -6.99 -0.65
N ARG A 234 6.93 -7.95 0.01
CA ARG A 234 6.61 -9.38 -0.06
C ARG A 234 5.78 -9.85 1.13
N THR A 235 4.75 -9.08 1.48
CA THR A 235 3.79 -9.44 2.53
C THR A 235 2.42 -9.78 1.95
N PHE A 236 1.59 -10.46 2.73
CA PHE A 236 0.19 -10.72 2.41
C PHE A 236 -0.65 -10.79 3.69
N ALA A 237 -1.96 -10.65 3.56
CA ALA A 237 -2.91 -10.80 4.66
C ALA A 237 -3.74 -12.07 4.43
N THR A 238 -3.90 -12.88 5.47
CA THR A 238 -4.76 -14.08 5.46
C THR A 238 -5.65 -14.09 6.70
N MET A 239 -6.89 -14.57 6.56
CA MET A 239 -7.78 -14.88 7.68
C MET A 239 -7.53 -16.27 8.26
N ASP A 240 -6.88 -17.15 7.49
CA ASP A 240 -6.50 -18.49 7.92
C ASP A 240 -5.08 -18.51 8.53
N LYS A 241 -4.84 -19.47 9.44
CA LYS A 241 -3.58 -19.60 10.20
C LYS A 241 -2.36 -19.98 9.37
N ASN A 242 -2.55 -20.65 8.24
CA ASN A 242 -1.48 -21.26 7.45
C ASN A 242 -1.69 -21.14 5.92
N ALA A 243 -2.78 -20.52 5.46
CA ALA A 243 -2.99 -20.21 4.05
C ALA A 243 -2.04 -19.10 3.57
N SER A 244 -1.47 -19.29 2.39
CA SER A 244 -0.48 -18.42 1.76
C SER A 244 -0.84 -18.13 0.32
N VAL A 245 -0.45 -16.94 -0.14
CA VAL A 245 -0.58 -16.52 -1.54
C VAL A 245 0.74 -15.97 -2.02
N TRP A 246 1.14 -16.40 -3.22
CA TRP A 246 2.26 -15.88 -3.98
C TRP A 246 1.76 -15.41 -5.33
N MET A 247 2.32 -14.31 -5.81
CA MET A 247 2.08 -13.80 -7.15
C MET A 247 3.41 -13.41 -7.79
N GLU A 248 3.58 -13.68 -9.09
CA GLU A 248 4.77 -13.28 -9.85
C GLU A 248 4.47 -13.03 -11.33
N CYS A 249 5.24 -12.14 -11.95
CA CYS A 249 5.28 -11.93 -13.39
C CYS A 249 6.70 -12.20 -13.89
N GLY A 250 6.90 -13.33 -14.58
CA GLY A 250 8.23 -13.79 -14.96
C GLY A 250 9.10 -14.04 -13.72
N THR A 251 10.22 -13.33 -13.60
CA THR A 251 11.12 -13.40 -12.43
C THR A 251 10.81 -12.35 -11.35
N HIS A 252 9.74 -11.58 -11.51
CA HIS A 252 9.40 -10.48 -10.61
C HIS A 252 8.31 -10.91 -9.62
N PRO A 253 8.61 -10.98 -8.32
CA PRO A 253 7.63 -11.34 -7.30
C PRO A 253 6.65 -10.19 -7.05
N MET A 254 5.54 -10.50 -6.40
CA MET A 254 4.66 -9.55 -5.72
C MET A 254 5.47 -8.47 -4.97
N GLY A 255 4.98 -7.24 -4.99
CA GLY A 255 5.67 -6.04 -4.50
C GLY A 255 6.56 -5.32 -5.52
N SER A 256 6.89 -5.97 -6.64
CA SER A 256 7.70 -5.38 -7.72
C SER A 256 6.96 -4.26 -8.45
N VAL A 257 7.73 -3.27 -8.93
CA VAL A 257 7.28 -2.26 -9.89
C VAL A 257 7.81 -2.67 -11.27
N LEU A 258 6.92 -2.76 -12.26
CA LEU A 258 7.22 -3.29 -13.58
C LEU A 258 6.87 -2.30 -14.70
N PRO A 259 7.65 -2.24 -15.80
CA PRO A 259 7.19 -1.56 -16.99
C PRO A 259 5.96 -2.28 -17.56
N VAL A 260 5.01 -1.51 -18.11
CA VAL A 260 3.82 -2.09 -18.76
C VAL A 260 4.18 -2.69 -20.12
N ILE A 261 4.34 -4.01 -20.19
CA ILE A 261 4.54 -4.77 -21.42
C ILE A 261 3.41 -5.80 -21.55
N LEU A 262 2.47 -5.53 -22.46
CA LEU A 262 1.29 -6.36 -22.65
C LEU A 262 1.54 -7.50 -23.67
N PRO A 263 0.88 -8.66 -23.48
CA PRO A 263 0.09 -9.04 -22.31
C PRO A 263 0.98 -9.37 -21.11
N VAL A 264 0.53 -9.02 -19.89
CA VAL A 264 1.21 -9.40 -18.65
C VAL A 264 0.67 -10.76 -18.20
N GLN A 265 1.56 -11.74 -18.05
CA GLN A 265 1.22 -13.06 -17.51
C GLN A 265 1.56 -13.08 -16.02
N ILE A 266 0.53 -13.25 -15.19
CA ILE A 266 0.63 -13.24 -13.74
C ILE A 266 0.37 -14.66 -13.25
N ARG A 267 1.40 -15.31 -12.72
CA ARG A 267 1.24 -16.61 -12.05
C ARG A 267 0.84 -16.34 -10.60
N ALA A 268 -0.20 -17.02 -10.14
CA ALA A 268 -0.65 -17.01 -8.76
C ALA A 268 -0.58 -18.44 -8.20
N VAL A 269 0.05 -18.58 -7.04
CA VAL A 269 0.13 -19.84 -6.29
C VAL A 269 -0.50 -19.59 -4.94
N ILE A 270 -1.59 -20.28 -4.67
CA ILE A 270 -2.28 -20.23 -3.38
C ILE A 270 -2.11 -21.60 -2.74
N ASN A 271 -1.78 -21.62 -1.46
CA ASN A 271 -1.49 -22.86 -0.75
C ASN A 271 -2.03 -22.79 0.67
N ASP A 272 -2.58 -23.89 1.13
CA ASP A 272 -3.04 -24.10 2.49
C ASP A 272 -2.36 -25.37 3.03
N ALA A 273 -1.76 -25.28 4.22
CA ALA A 273 -0.95 -26.35 4.78
C ALA A 273 -1.79 -27.47 5.40
N ASP A 274 -3.01 -27.19 5.87
CA ASP A 274 -3.94 -28.21 6.36
C ASP A 274 -4.98 -28.66 5.32
N SER A 275 -4.82 -28.17 4.07
CA SER A 275 -5.49 -28.64 2.86
C SER A 275 -6.97 -28.33 2.81
N GLU A 276 -7.35 -27.14 3.26
CA GLU A 276 -8.67 -26.59 2.96
C GLU A 276 -8.83 -26.29 1.46
N LEU A 277 -10.09 -26.39 1.01
CA LEU A 277 -10.43 -26.13 -0.40
C LEU A 277 -10.52 -24.63 -0.64
N TRP A 278 -10.30 -24.24 -1.89
CA TRP A 278 -10.60 -22.89 -2.35
C TRP A 278 -11.98 -22.85 -3.02
N SER A 279 -12.64 -21.71 -2.96
CA SER A 279 -13.88 -21.47 -3.70
C SER A 279 -13.60 -20.69 -4.98
N LYS A 280 -12.82 -19.61 -4.85
CA LYS A 280 -12.59 -18.64 -5.92
C LYS A 280 -11.28 -17.90 -5.68
N ALA A 281 -10.60 -17.54 -6.77
CA ALA A 281 -9.59 -16.50 -6.77
C ALA A 281 -9.89 -15.46 -7.85
N GLU A 282 -9.50 -14.22 -7.59
CA GLU A 282 -9.74 -13.08 -8.46
C GLU A 282 -8.45 -12.28 -8.63
N LEU A 283 -8.21 -11.85 -9.86
CA LEU A 283 -7.23 -10.81 -10.15
C LEU A 283 -7.95 -9.47 -9.99
N VAL A 284 -7.63 -8.74 -8.93
CA VAL A 284 -8.15 -7.39 -8.66
C VAL A 284 -7.15 -6.37 -9.18
N THR A 285 -7.63 -5.32 -9.83
CA THR A 285 -6.83 -4.26 -10.44
C THR A 285 -7.33 -2.87 -10.05
N SER A 286 -6.62 -1.83 -10.44
CA SER A 286 -7.08 -0.43 -10.31
C SER A 286 -8.41 -0.12 -11.00
N ARG A 287 -8.94 -1.06 -11.79
CA ARG A 287 -10.26 -0.97 -12.46
C ARG A 287 -11.31 -1.89 -11.82
N GLY A 288 -11.02 -2.47 -10.66
CA GLY A 288 -11.83 -3.49 -9.99
C GLY A 288 -11.42 -4.91 -10.36
N ILE A 289 -12.34 -5.85 -10.15
CA ILE A 289 -12.15 -7.28 -10.48
C ILE A 289 -11.96 -7.43 -11.99
N TYR A 290 -10.78 -7.87 -12.41
CA TYR A 290 -10.43 -8.06 -13.82
C TYR A 290 -10.83 -9.45 -14.33
N ASP A 291 -10.56 -10.48 -13.54
CA ASP A 291 -10.88 -11.86 -13.86
C ASP A 291 -11.14 -12.67 -12.58
N SER A 292 -11.96 -13.70 -12.70
CA SER A 292 -12.37 -14.57 -11.60
C SER A 292 -12.32 -16.02 -12.04
N ILE A 293 -11.63 -16.87 -11.27
CA ILE A 293 -11.56 -18.30 -11.49
C ILE A 293 -12.19 -19.05 -10.32
N PHE A 294 -13.04 -20.02 -10.64
CA PHE A 294 -13.54 -20.97 -9.64
C PHE A 294 -12.49 -22.05 -9.42
N LEU A 295 -12.11 -22.25 -8.16
CA LEU A 295 -10.98 -23.10 -7.78
C LEU A 295 -11.43 -24.21 -6.82
N PRO A 296 -12.26 -25.18 -7.21
CA PRO A 296 -12.73 -26.23 -6.30
C PRO A 296 -11.63 -27.25 -5.90
N GLY A 297 -10.35 -26.86 -5.99
CA GLY A 297 -9.19 -27.72 -5.80
C GLY A 297 -8.29 -27.27 -4.65
N LEU A 298 -7.36 -28.16 -4.31
CA LEU A 298 -6.31 -27.94 -3.33
C LEU A 298 -5.15 -27.16 -3.97
N ASN A 299 -4.62 -26.18 -3.26
CA ASN A 299 -3.38 -25.47 -3.54
C ASN A 299 -3.22 -25.02 -5.01
N PRO A 300 -4.11 -24.15 -5.51
CA PRO A 300 -4.17 -23.81 -6.92
C PRO A 300 -2.94 -23.03 -7.40
N ASP A 301 -2.40 -23.47 -8.54
CA ASP A 301 -1.34 -22.81 -9.31
C ASP A 301 -1.91 -22.45 -10.69
N THR A 302 -2.06 -21.15 -10.94
CA THR A 302 -2.85 -20.63 -12.06
C THR A 302 -2.18 -19.41 -12.68
N ILE A 303 -2.58 -19.09 -13.91
CA ILE A 303 -2.09 -17.94 -14.65
C ILE A 303 -3.27 -17.05 -15.04
N PHE A 304 -3.21 -15.79 -14.64
CA PHE A 304 -4.05 -14.72 -15.16
C PHE A 304 -3.33 -13.99 -16.29
N VAL A 305 -4.08 -13.59 -17.32
CA VAL A 305 -3.55 -12.84 -18.47
C VAL A 305 -4.17 -11.45 -18.51
N LEU A 306 -3.40 -10.46 -18.09
CA LEU A 306 -3.78 -9.06 -18.09
C LEU A 306 -3.45 -8.44 -19.46
N ASN A 307 -4.49 -7.99 -20.17
CA ASN A 307 -4.39 -7.39 -21.51
C ASN A 307 -4.56 -5.86 -21.50
N ASP A 308 -4.73 -5.27 -20.31
CA ASP A 308 -4.97 -3.84 -20.12
C ASP A 308 -3.89 -3.20 -19.25
N THR A 309 -3.70 -1.90 -19.43
CA THR A 309 -2.82 -1.10 -18.58
C THR A 309 -3.54 -0.73 -17.28
N VAL A 310 -2.99 -1.15 -16.15
CA VAL A 310 -3.49 -0.86 -14.79
C VAL A 310 -2.31 -0.49 -13.91
N GLU A 311 -2.53 0.34 -12.90
CA GLU A 311 -1.49 0.84 -11.98
C GLU A 311 -1.00 -0.23 -11.02
N TRP A 312 -1.87 -1.15 -10.66
CA TRP A 312 -1.58 -2.26 -9.77
C TRP A 312 -2.53 -3.42 -10.04
N ALA A 313 -2.08 -4.62 -9.69
CA ALA A 313 -2.91 -5.82 -9.67
C ALA A 313 -2.51 -6.72 -8.49
N PHE A 314 -3.48 -7.29 -7.78
CA PHE A 314 -3.25 -8.25 -6.70
C PHE A 314 -4.23 -9.42 -6.78
N ILE A 315 -3.86 -10.54 -6.13
CA ILE A 315 -4.72 -11.70 -5.95
C ILE A 315 -5.53 -11.58 -4.67
N TRP A 316 -6.84 -11.77 -4.80
CA TRP A 316 -7.73 -12.08 -3.70
C TRP A 316 -8.28 -13.50 -3.87
N ALA A 317 -8.39 -14.26 -2.79
CA ALA A 317 -9.03 -15.58 -2.84
C ALA A 317 -9.82 -15.88 -1.56
N ILE A 318 -10.74 -16.83 -1.66
CA ILE A 318 -11.68 -17.19 -0.60
C ILE A 318 -11.89 -18.70 -0.50
N GLN A 319 -11.95 -19.19 0.74
CA GLN A 319 -12.26 -20.56 1.13
C GLN A 319 -13.78 -20.74 1.38
N PRO A 320 -14.33 -21.97 1.32
CA PRO A 320 -15.76 -22.25 1.53
C PRO A 320 -16.33 -21.81 2.88
N ASP A 321 -15.50 -21.73 3.92
CA ASP A 321 -15.88 -21.30 5.26
C ASP A 321 -15.91 -19.77 5.42
N GLY A 322 -15.41 -19.04 4.42
CA GLY A 322 -15.40 -17.58 4.36
C GLY A 322 -14.06 -16.95 4.66
N ASP A 323 -13.03 -17.73 4.99
CA ASP A 323 -11.68 -17.19 5.18
C ASP A 323 -11.11 -16.70 3.83
N MET A 324 -10.46 -15.55 3.89
CA MET A 324 -10.00 -14.79 2.72
C MET A 324 -8.51 -14.49 2.81
N ILE A 325 -7.88 -14.32 1.66
CA ILE A 325 -6.47 -14.00 1.53
C ILE A 325 -6.24 -12.91 0.46
N TRP A 326 -5.31 -11.99 0.73
CA TRP A 326 -4.92 -10.88 -0.15
C TRP A 326 -3.41 -10.84 -0.30
N SER A 327 -2.92 -10.96 -1.53
CA SER A 327 -1.48 -10.76 -1.84
C SER A 327 -1.10 -9.27 -1.87
N ALA A 328 0.17 -8.93 -1.66
CA ALA A 328 0.75 -7.69 -2.17
C ALA A 328 0.57 -7.53 -3.70
N PRO A 329 0.47 -6.29 -4.22
CA PRO A 329 0.28 -6.06 -5.64
C PRO A 329 1.58 -6.22 -6.42
N LEU A 330 1.45 -6.53 -7.70
CA LEU A 330 2.39 -6.09 -8.72
C LEU A 330 1.98 -4.68 -9.09
N PHE A 331 2.95 -3.77 -9.10
CA PHE A 331 2.76 -2.38 -9.50
C PHE A 331 3.29 -2.21 -10.92
N PHE A 332 2.67 -1.32 -11.67
CA PHE A 332 3.09 -1.06 -13.04
C PHE A 332 3.39 0.42 -13.24
N ASP A 333 4.50 0.70 -13.91
CA ASP A 333 4.86 2.02 -14.41
C ASP A 333 3.95 2.35 -15.60
N VAL A 334 2.68 2.58 -15.31
CA VAL A 334 1.78 3.24 -16.24
C VAL A 334 2.19 4.71 -16.24
N PRO A 335 2.49 5.31 -17.39
CA PRO A 335 2.52 6.76 -17.49
C PRO A 335 1.15 7.24 -17.02
N VAL A 336 1.10 7.83 -15.83
CA VAL A 336 -0.18 8.14 -15.20
C VAL A 336 -0.94 9.06 -16.13
N SER A 337 -2.09 8.61 -16.61
CA SER A 337 -3.11 9.50 -17.15
C SER A 337 -3.68 10.30 -15.97
N GLY A 338 -2.93 11.27 -15.45
CA GLY A 338 -3.37 12.05 -14.29
C GLY A 338 -2.27 12.69 -13.43
N SER A 339 -1.08 12.11 -13.35
CA SER A 339 0.10 12.77 -12.77
C SER A 339 1.16 12.93 -13.85
N VAL A 340 1.11 14.07 -14.54
CA VAL A 340 2.30 14.53 -15.22
C VAL A 340 3.20 15.04 -14.09
N ASN A 341 4.35 14.40 -13.90
CA ASN A 341 5.54 15.07 -13.36
C ASN A 341 5.60 16.51 -13.94
N PRO A 342 6.10 17.52 -13.22
CA PRO A 342 6.41 18.79 -13.87
C PRO A 342 7.17 18.45 -15.16
N PRO A 343 6.67 18.85 -16.34
CA PRO A 343 7.24 18.37 -17.58
C PRO A 343 8.72 18.73 -17.57
N ASP A 344 9.58 17.74 -17.81
CA ASP A 344 11.02 17.93 -18.05
C ASP A 344 11.31 18.76 -19.33
N GLY A 345 10.30 19.43 -19.89
CA GLY A 345 10.42 20.37 -20.98
C GLY A 345 10.34 21.81 -20.47
N ASN A 346 11.37 22.59 -20.77
CA ASN A 346 11.43 24.02 -20.45
C ASN A 346 10.21 24.84 -20.97
N ASN A 347 9.42 24.35 -21.93
CA ASN A 347 8.35 25.09 -22.62
C ASN A 347 7.03 24.31 -22.74
N SER A 348 6.32 24.07 -21.64
CA SER A 348 5.04 23.34 -21.68
C SER A 348 3.99 23.83 -20.70
N ILE A 349 2.74 23.63 -21.07
CA ILE A 349 1.56 23.85 -20.23
C ILE A 349 0.79 22.54 -20.17
N THR A 350 0.40 22.12 -18.97
CA THR A 350 -0.52 21.00 -18.76
C THR A 350 -1.70 21.47 -17.92
N ILE A 351 -2.90 21.09 -18.29
CA ILE A 351 -4.12 21.42 -17.56
C ILE A 351 -4.71 20.12 -17.00
N VAL A 352 -4.88 20.05 -15.69
CA VAL A 352 -5.40 18.85 -15.00
C VAL A 352 -6.57 19.22 -14.08
N HIS A 353 -7.44 18.25 -13.86
CA HIS A 353 -8.58 18.37 -12.98
C HIS A 353 -8.16 17.98 -11.55
N ALA A 354 -8.56 18.76 -10.55
CA ALA A 354 -8.33 18.48 -9.13
C ALA A 354 -9.59 18.80 -8.32
N GLY A 355 -10.51 17.84 -8.23
CA GLY A 355 -11.77 18.03 -7.51
C GLY A 355 -12.68 19.07 -8.19
N LYS A 356 -12.89 20.24 -7.58
CA LYS A 356 -13.66 21.36 -8.20
C LYS A 356 -12.76 22.43 -8.83
N GLU A 357 -11.45 22.20 -8.83
CA GLU A 357 -10.45 23.13 -9.29
C GLU A 357 -9.70 22.56 -10.49
N ILE A 358 -9.09 23.45 -11.26
CA ILE A 358 -8.19 23.12 -12.35
C ILE A 358 -6.80 23.57 -11.97
N ILE A 359 -5.84 22.66 -12.10
CA ILE A 359 -4.43 22.95 -11.91
C ILE A 359 -3.80 23.10 -13.30
N ILE A 360 -3.10 24.21 -13.49
CA ILE A 360 -2.31 24.48 -14.67
C ILE A 360 -0.85 24.37 -14.25
N ASN A 361 -0.19 23.32 -14.72
CA ASN A 361 1.24 23.14 -14.55
C ASN A 361 1.96 23.84 -15.69
N THR A 362 3.00 24.61 -15.36
CA THR A 362 3.82 25.35 -16.32
C THR A 362 5.27 24.94 -16.20
N GLY A 363 5.95 24.76 -17.33
CA GLY A 363 7.42 24.65 -17.36
C GLY A 363 8.12 26.00 -17.10
N ARG A 364 9.43 25.95 -16.82
CA ARG A 364 10.23 27.11 -16.36
C ARG A 364 10.28 28.29 -17.33
N ASP A 365 10.16 28.07 -18.64
CA ASP A 365 10.25 29.10 -19.68
C ASP A 365 8.89 29.41 -20.34
N VAL A 366 7.76 29.09 -19.67
CA VAL A 366 6.45 29.53 -20.18
C VAL A 366 6.37 31.06 -20.17
N GLY A 367 6.02 31.69 -21.30
CA GLY A 367 5.93 33.14 -21.38
C GLY A 367 4.69 33.67 -20.67
N PHE A 368 4.86 34.57 -19.70
CA PHE A 368 3.76 35.31 -19.08
C PHE A 368 3.48 36.65 -19.81
N PRO A 369 2.25 37.19 -19.77
CA PRO A 369 1.07 36.65 -19.10
C PRO A 369 0.49 35.41 -19.80
N LEU A 370 -0.16 34.54 -19.04
CA LEU A 370 -1.02 33.49 -19.55
C LEU A 370 -2.44 34.03 -19.74
N SER A 371 -2.99 33.87 -20.93
CA SER A 371 -4.40 34.13 -21.24
C SER A 371 -5.19 32.83 -21.21
N MET A 372 -6.32 32.84 -20.51
CA MET A 372 -7.16 31.66 -20.28
C MET A 372 -8.58 31.95 -20.75
N GLU A 373 -9.17 31.00 -21.45
CA GLU A 373 -10.53 31.08 -21.95
C GLU A 373 -11.29 29.78 -21.68
N PHE A 374 -12.44 29.91 -21.03
CA PHE A 374 -13.35 28.82 -20.68
C PHE A 374 -14.56 28.89 -21.61
N ARG A 375 -14.88 27.80 -22.29
CA ARG A 375 -16.00 27.71 -23.24
C ARG A 375 -16.88 26.53 -22.92
N ASP A 376 -18.17 26.62 -23.24
CA ASP A 376 -19.02 25.43 -23.31
C ASP A 376 -18.75 24.64 -24.60
N ILE A 377 -19.35 23.45 -24.73
CA ILE A 377 -19.22 22.59 -25.91
C ILE A 377 -19.75 23.21 -27.21
N THR A 378 -20.55 24.27 -27.13
CA THR A 378 -21.04 25.00 -28.32
C THR A 378 -20.07 26.08 -28.78
N GLY A 379 -18.98 26.28 -28.03
CA GLY A 379 -17.94 27.27 -28.30
C GLY A 379 -18.22 28.64 -27.69
N ARG A 380 -19.32 28.81 -26.94
CA ARG A 380 -19.64 30.06 -26.24
C ARG A 380 -18.68 30.25 -25.08
N VAL A 381 -18.13 31.47 -24.96
CA VAL A 381 -17.23 31.84 -23.87
C VAL A 381 -18.02 32.02 -22.57
N LEU A 382 -17.60 31.30 -21.53
CA LEU A 382 -18.14 31.35 -20.18
C LEU A 382 -17.32 32.28 -19.27
N MET A 383 -15.99 32.23 -19.39
CA MET A 383 -15.06 33.04 -18.58
C MET A 383 -13.76 33.31 -19.35
N LYS A 384 -13.11 34.45 -19.06
CA LYS A 384 -11.71 34.71 -19.42
C LYS A 384 -10.93 35.12 -18.18
N LYS A 385 -9.68 34.70 -18.09
CA LYS A 385 -8.76 35.07 -17.00
C LYS A 385 -7.37 35.31 -17.58
N GLU A 386 -6.66 36.29 -17.03
CA GLU A 386 -5.26 36.55 -17.36
C GLU A 386 -4.42 36.40 -16.09
N ILE A 387 -3.23 35.83 -16.23
CA ILE A 387 -2.31 35.61 -15.12
C ILE A 387 -0.95 36.17 -15.50
N SER A 388 -0.48 37.14 -14.75
CA SER A 388 0.69 37.94 -15.09
C SER A 388 2.04 37.34 -14.66
N ASP A 389 2.03 36.41 -13.69
CA ASP A 389 3.20 35.60 -13.27
C ASP A 389 2.74 34.30 -12.57
N SER A 390 3.69 33.44 -12.20
CA SER A 390 3.42 32.17 -11.49
C SER A 390 3.58 32.23 -9.97
N ALA A 391 3.84 33.41 -9.39
CA ALA A 391 4.23 33.60 -7.99
C ALA A 391 5.37 32.69 -7.50
N GLY A 392 6.25 32.23 -8.40
CA GLY A 392 7.35 31.31 -8.08
C GLY A 392 6.94 29.83 -7.95
N SER A 393 5.71 29.49 -8.30
CA SER A 393 5.20 28.11 -8.33
C SER A 393 5.00 27.64 -9.77
N ASP A 394 5.33 26.39 -10.07
CA ASP A 394 5.04 25.79 -11.40
C ASP A 394 3.56 25.37 -11.54
N LYS A 395 2.70 25.77 -10.58
CA LYS A 395 1.32 25.30 -10.44
C LYS A 395 0.37 26.46 -10.19
N ILE A 396 -0.61 26.62 -11.06
CA ILE A 396 -1.63 27.65 -10.94
C ILE A 396 -2.99 26.99 -10.75
N VAL A 397 -3.69 27.35 -9.67
CA VAL A 397 -5.02 26.83 -9.35
C VAL A 397 -6.10 27.81 -9.82
N VAL A 398 -7.09 27.31 -10.56
CA VAL A 398 -8.22 28.09 -11.08
C VAL A 398 -9.54 27.37 -10.84
N LYS A 399 -10.55 28.10 -10.35
CA LYS A 399 -11.93 27.59 -10.24
C LYS A 399 -12.67 27.83 -11.55
N PRO A 400 -13.21 26.79 -12.21
CA PRO A 400 -13.99 26.97 -13.43
C PRO A 400 -15.38 27.56 -13.11
N PRO A 401 -16.06 28.19 -14.10
CA PRO A 401 -17.47 28.51 -13.99
C PRO A 401 -18.32 27.23 -13.91
N ASP A 402 -19.46 27.31 -13.22
CA ASP A 402 -20.41 26.19 -13.11
C ASP A 402 -21.01 25.82 -14.48
N GLY A 403 -21.11 24.53 -14.75
CA GLY A 403 -21.64 23.95 -15.98
C GLY A 403 -20.66 22.94 -16.58
N ASN A 404 -21.15 21.78 -17.02
CA ASN A 404 -20.34 20.75 -17.67
C ASN A 404 -21.04 20.26 -18.94
N PRO A 405 -20.29 19.95 -20.02
CA PRO A 405 -18.83 19.99 -20.16
C PRO A 405 -18.24 21.37 -20.51
N ILE A 406 -16.98 21.62 -20.13
CA ILE A 406 -16.25 22.87 -20.45
C ILE A 406 -14.91 22.60 -21.15
N ILE A 407 -14.56 23.46 -22.11
CA ILE A 407 -13.26 23.47 -22.78
C ILE A 407 -12.46 24.64 -22.22
N ILE A 408 -11.25 24.36 -21.76
CA ILE A 408 -10.30 25.37 -21.28
C ILE A 408 -9.19 25.48 -22.29
N THR A 409 -8.87 26.71 -22.69
CA THR A 409 -7.71 27.03 -23.52
C THR A 409 -6.81 27.98 -22.75
N VAL A 410 -5.54 27.62 -22.61
CA VAL A 410 -4.50 28.45 -21.99
C VAL A 410 -3.47 28.78 -23.07
N LYS A 411 -3.15 30.07 -23.20
CA LYS A 411 -2.17 30.57 -24.16
C LYS A 411 -1.16 31.48 -23.48
N SER A 412 0.12 31.17 -23.64
CA SER A 412 1.24 31.97 -23.14
C SER A 412 1.59 33.13 -24.09
N SER A 413 2.31 34.12 -23.57
CA SER A 413 2.80 35.25 -24.36
C SER A 413 3.84 34.85 -25.41
N ASN A 414 4.60 33.79 -25.15
CA ASN A 414 5.54 33.20 -26.11
C ASN A 414 4.89 32.24 -27.12
N GLY A 415 3.55 32.15 -27.13
CA GLY A 415 2.78 31.48 -28.19
C GLY A 415 2.42 30.01 -27.95
N ILE A 416 2.79 29.44 -26.81
CA ILE A 416 2.39 28.08 -26.41
C ILE A 416 0.89 28.10 -26.11
N THR A 417 0.14 27.20 -26.73
CA THR A 417 -1.31 27.08 -26.50
C THR A 417 -1.65 25.63 -26.16
N HIS A 418 -2.44 25.43 -25.11
CA HIS A 418 -2.94 24.12 -24.73
C HIS A 418 -4.44 24.20 -24.45
N SER A 419 -5.20 23.22 -24.94
CA SER A 419 -6.64 23.14 -24.71
C SER A 419 -7.03 21.77 -24.18
N LYS A 420 -7.93 21.71 -23.20
CA LYS A 420 -8.45 20.47 -22.64
C LYS A 420 -9.96 20.58 -22.37
N LEU A 421 -10.68 19.51 -22.71
CA LEU A 421 -12.10 19.34 -22.39
C LEU A 421 -12.22 18.70 -21.00
N PHE A 422 -13.13 19.19 -20.18
CA PHE A 422 -13.48 18.64 -18.87
C PHE A 422 -14.97 18.25 -18.87
N THR A 423 -15.24 17.06 -18.36
CA THR A 423 -16.59 16.53 -18.14
C THR A 423 -16.77 16.23 -16.65
N ASP A 424 -18.02 16.07 -16.17
CA ASP A 424 -18.36 15.82 -14.75
C ASP A 424 -17.60 14.64 -14.09
N ASN A 425 -16.94 13.79 -14.89
CA ASN A 425 -16.18 12.63 -14.42
C ASN A 425 -14.66 12.85 -14.29
N GLY A 426 -14.17 14.09 -14.39
CA GLY A 426 -12.75 14.41 -14.13
C GLY A 426 -11.72 13.84 -15.14
N ASN A 427 -12.17 13.22 -16.23
CA ASN A 427 -11.33 12.71 -17.32
C ASN A 427 -11.05 13.78 -18.38
#